data_AF-A0A1V3X976-F1
#
_entry.id   AF-A0A1V3X976-F1
#
_cell.length_a   1.000
_cell.length_b   1.000
_cell.length_c   1.000
_cell.angle_alpha   90.00
_cell.angle_beta   90.00
_cell.angle_gamma   90.00
#
_symmetry.space_group_name_H-M   'P 1'
#
loop_
_entity.id
_entity.type
_entity.pdbx_description
1 polymer ?
#
loop_
_entity_poly.entity_id
_entity_poly.type
_entity_poly.pdbx_seq_one_letter_code
_entity_poly.pdbx_strand_id
1 'polypeptide(L)' 'MYGHDPDDGVGGDGAFFLLLDQPEVYGLPPDPVVPTRDLPAMWRYAGMAASALVAAAVSAFVGSRL' A
#
# COMPACT_ATOMS: atom_id res chain seq x y z
N MET A 1 12.03 23.03 -0.11
CA MET A 1 10.66 23.03 -0.67
C MET A 1 10.06 21.66 -0.35
N TYR A 2 8.80 21.61 0.06
CA TYR A 2 8.06 20.36 0.20
C TYR A 2 7.97 19.68 -1.18
N GLY A 3 8.11 18.36 -1.25
CA GLY A 3 8.18 17.62 -2.53
C GLY A 3 9.51 17.75 -3.31
N HIS A 4 10.62 18.12 -2.64
CA HIS A 4 11.94 18.17 -3.29
C HIS A 4 12.70 16.83 -3.24
N ASP A 5 12.27 15.87 -2.41
CA ASP A 5 12.93 14.58 -2.30
C ASP A 5 12.24 13.54 -3.20
N PRO A 6 12.88 13.06 -4.28
CA PRO A 6 12.31 12.02 -5.13
C PRO A 6 12.08 10.68 -4.42
N ASP A 7 12.61 10.50 -3.21
CA ASP A 7 12.45 9.30 -2.39
C ASP A 7 11.29 9.39 -1.37
N ASP A 8 10.52 10.48 -1.36
CA ASP A 8 9.37 10.69 -0.45
C ASP A 8 8.16 9.76 -0.73
N GLY A 9 8.25 8.93 -1.77
CA GLY A 9 7.22 7.94 -2.09
C GLY A 9 5.97 8.53 -2.77
N VAL A 10 5.94 9.83 -3.10
CA VAL A 10 4.92 10.42 -3.98
C VAL A 10 5.43 10.75 -5.38
N GLY A 11 6.75 10.72 -5.60
CA GLY A 11 7.33 10.88 -6.94
C GLY A 11 7.08 12.27 -7.54
N GLY A 12 6.95 13.28 -6.67
CA GLY A 12 6.39 14.57 -7.02
C GLY A 12 4.87 14.49 -7.08
N ASP A 13 4.20 14.98 -6.05
CA ASP A 13 2.84 15.48 -6.17
C ASP A 13 2.80 16.42 -7.39
N GLY A 14 2.04 16.04 -8.43
CA GLY A 14 1.89 16.81 -9.69
C GLY A 14 1.29 18.21 -9.53
N ALA A 15 1.28 18.74 -8.30
CA ALA A 15 0.91 20.08 -7.91
C ALA A 15 1.92 20.57 -6.85
N PHE A 16 2.88 21.39 -7.27
CA PHE A 16 3.68 22.17 -6.32
C PHE A 16 2.81 23.29 -5.76
N PHE A 17 2.34 23.15 -4.51
CA PHE A 17 1.70 24.25 -3.82
C PHE A 17 2.78 25.18 -3.26
N LEU A 18 2.74 26.47 -3.62
CA LEU A 18 3.47 27.50 -2.88
C LEU A 18 2.80 27.68 -1.52
N LEU A 19 3.08 26.76 -0.59
CA LEU A 19 2.66 26.91 0.78
C LEU A 19 3.38 28.13 1.37
N LEU A 20 2.59 29.13 1.79
CA LEU A 20 3.10 30.32 2.48
C LEU A 20 3.44 30.02 3.95
N ASP A 21 3.11 28.82 4.43
CA ASP A 21 3.34 28.30 5.79
C ASP A 21 3.47 26.75 5.76
N GLN A 22 3.60 26.07 6.89
CA GLN A 22 3.75 24.61 6.97
C GLN A 22 2.46 23.84 6.54
N PRO A 23 2.57 22.64 5.93
CA PRO A 23 1.43 21.86 5.42
C PRO A 23 0.36 21.53 6.48
N GLU A 24 0.77 21.36 7.74
CA GLU A 24 -0.11 21.08 8.88
C GLU A 24 -1.07 22.23 9.18
N VAL A 25 -0.67 23.47 8.85
CA VAL A 25 -1.52 24.67 8.94
C VAL A 25 -2.72 24.56 7.99
N TYR A 26 -2.57 23.81 6.91
CA TYR A 26 -3.61 23.54 5.91
C TYR A 26 -4.26 22.16 6.07
N GLY A 27 -3.92 21.42 7.14
CA GLY A 27 -4.46 20.08 7.41
C GLY A 27 -3.92 18.98 6.47
N LEU A 28 -2.79 19.22 5.80
CA LEU A 28 -2.15 18.22 4.98
C LEU A 28 -1.31 17.25 5.84
N PRO A 29 -1.26 15.95 5.49
CA PRO A 29 -0.36 15.01 6.15
C PRO A 29 1.10 15.46 5.99
N PRO A 30 1.93 15.34 7.04
CA PRO A 30 3.36 15.71 6.99
C PRO A 30 4.19 14.84 6.04
N ASP A 31 3.70 13.62 5.75
CA ASP A 31 4.35 12.60 4.92
C ASP A 31 3.30 11.92 4.03
N PRO A 32 3.08 12.43 2.81
CA PRO A 32 2.08 11.89 1.91
C PRO A 32 2.65 10.65 1.24
N VAL A 33 1.86 9.58 1.19
CA VAL A 33 2.25 8.33 0.56
C VAL A 33 1.23 7.99 -0.51
N VAL A 34 1.67 7.60 -1.71
CA VAL A 34 0.74 7.08 -2.71
C VAL A 34 0.13 5.75 -2.25
N PRO A 35 -1.21 5.57 -2.37
CA PRO A 35 -1.85 4.30 -2.06
C PRO A 35 -1.27 3.11 -2.84
N THR A 36 -0.59 3.36 -3.97
CA THR A 36 0.05 2.33 -4.79
C THR A 36 1.35 1.79 -4.20
N ARG A 37 1.98 2.48 -3.23
CA ARG A 37 3.22 2.04 -2.57
C ARG A 37 3.07 0.67 -1.94
N ASP A 38 1.91 0.41 -1.34
CA ASP A 38 1.65 -0.79 -0.57
C ASP A 38 1.05 -1.93 -1.42
N LEU A 39 0.75 -1.68 -2.70
CA LEU A 39 0.18 -2.68 -3.61
C LEU A 39 1.00 -3.98 -3.72
N PRO A 40 2.34 -3.94 -3.86
CA PRO A 40 3.13 -5.17 -3.94
C PRO A 40 3.02 -6.03 -2.67
N ALA A 41 2.95 -5.39 -1.50
CA ALA A 41 2.77 -6.09 -0.23
C ALA A 41 1.36 -6.70 -0.12
N MET A 42 0.33 -5.94 -0.51
CA MET A 42 -1.06 -6.43 -0.57
C MET A 42 -1.21 -7.65 -1.49
N TRP A 43 -0.57 -7.65 -2.66
CA TRP A 43 -0.57 -8.79 -3.58
C TRP A 43 0.07 -10.05 -2.99
N ARG A 44 1.14 -9.90 -2.19
CA ARG A 44 1.74 -11.03 -1.47
C ARG A 44 0.76 -11.62 -0.46
N TYR A 45 0.09 -10.80 0.33
CA TYR A 45 -0.91 -11.26 1.29
C TYR A 45 -2.11 -11.92 0.60
N ALA A 46 -2.59 -11.35 -0.50
CA ALA A 46 -3.66 -11.94 -1.30
C ALA A 46 -3.26 -13.34 -1.82
N GLY A 47 -2.04 -13.48 -2.34
CA GLY A 47 -1.50 -14.76 -2.77
C GLY A 47 -1.43 -15.79 -1.63
N MET A 48 -0.91 -15.41 -0.46
CA MET A 48 -0.86 -16.28 0.72
C MET A 48 -2.25 -16.76 1.17
N ALA A 49 -3.21 -15.84 1.24
CA ALA A 49 -4.58 -16.17 1.63
C ALA A 49 -5.23 -17.13 0.63
N ALA A 50 -5.08 -16.87 -0.67
CA ALA A 50 -5.59 -17.76 -1.71
C ALA A 50 -4.97 -19.17 -1.61
N SER A 51 -3.65 -19.27 -1.41
CA SER A 51 -2.98 -20.56 -1.22
C SER A 51 -3.49 -21.32 0.01
N ALA A 52 -3.69 -20.64 1.14
CA ALA A 52 -4.22 -21.25 2.35
C ALA A 52 -5.64 -21.82 2.15
N LEU A 53 -6.51 -21.08 1.45
CA LEU A 53 -7.86 -21.53 1.13
C LEU A 53 -7.85 -22.75 0.21
N VAL A 54 -6.99 -22.77 -0.82
CA VAL A 54 -6.83 -23.91 -1.72
C VAL A 54 -6.34 -25.13 -0.95
N ALA A 55 -5.34 -24.98 -0.09
CA ALA A 55 -4.83 -26.06 0.74
C ALA A 55 -5.93 -26.64 1.64
N ALA A 56 -6.68 -25.78 2.33
CA ALA A 56 -7.80 -26.20 3.18
C ALA A 56 -8.87 -26.96 2.38
N ALA A 57 -9.23 -26.46 1.19
CA ALA A 57 -10.20 -27.12 0.32
C ALA A 57 -9.71 -28.51 -0.10
N VAL A 58 -8.46 -28.64 -0.58
CA VAL A 58 -7.87 -29.93 -0.98
C VAL A 58 -7.83 -30.90 0.20
N SER A 59 -7.41 -30.45 1.39
CA SER A 59 -7.38 -31.26 2.60
C SER A 59 -8.76 -31.82 2.97
N ALA A 60 -9.83 -31.06 2.77
CA ALA A 60 -11.19 -31.53 3.06
C ALA A 60 -11.59 -32.74 2.21
N PHE A 61 -11.21 -32.78 0.93
CA PHE A 61 -11.54 -33.88 0.02
C PHE A 61 -10.59 -35.08 0.13
N VAL A 62 -9.31 -34.84 0.43
CA VAL A 62 -8.32 -35.92 0.62
C VAL A 62 -8.54 -36.61 1.97
N GLY A 63 -8.81 -35.85 3.03
CA GLY A 63 -9.08 -36.38 4.37
C GLY A 63 -10.40 -37.13 4.48
N SER A 64 -11.41 -36.80 3.67
CA SER A 64 -12.69 -37.53 3.64
C SER A 64 -12.65 -38.87 2.88
N ARG A 65 -11.52 -39.20 2.24
CA ARG A 65 -11.36 -40.40 1.40
C ARG A 65 -10.50 -41.50 2.04
N LEU A 66 -9.88 -41.22 3.18
CA LEU A 66 -9.14 -42.17 4.03
C LEU A 66 -10.04 -42.65 5.17
#